data_AF-A0A3G6JA99-F1
#
_entry.id   AF-A0A3G6JA99-F1
#
_cell.length_a   1.000
_cell.length_b   1.000
_cell.length_c   1.000
_cell.angle_alpha   90.00
_cell.angle_beta   90.00
_cell.angle_gamma   90.00
#
_symmetry.space_group_name_H-M   'P 1'
#
loop_
_entity.id
_entity.type
_entity.pdbx_description
1 polymer ?
#
loop_
_entity_poly.entity_id
_entity_poly.type
_entity_poly.pdbx_seq_one_letter_code
_entity_poly.pdbx_strand_id
1 'polypeptide(L)'
;MAYDVTAAPFVDIYRLYLAKIERKGRTEAALRAALCWVTGLTDKSLQELLDEGVSVRDFFATAPMPEEATELITGTVCGVKLAEVTDPLMLDI
;
A
#
# COMPACT_ATOMS: atom_id res chain seq x y z
N MET A 1 -15.32 9.68 -15.10
CA MET A 1 -15.44 8.52 -14.19
C MET A 1 -14.30 8.63 -13.21
N ALA A 2 -14.59 8.92 -11.93
CA ALA A 2 -13.58 8.77 -10.89
C ALA A 2 -13.44 7.26 -10.64
N TYR A 3 -12.22 6.75 -10.78
CA TYR A 3 -11.92 5.36 -10.45
C TYR A 3 -11.84 5.26 -8.92
N ASP A 4 -12.73 4.49 -8.30
CA ASP A 4 -12.68 4.23 -6.87
C ASP A 4 -11.60 3.20 -6.57
N VAL A 5 -10.43 3.69 -6.17
CA VAL A 5 -9.29 2.84 -5.82
C VAL A 5 -9.57 1.98 -4.58
N THR A 6 -10.47 2.40 -3.69
CA THR A 6 -10.72 1.71 -2.42
C THR A 6 -11.44 0.38 -2.62
N ALA A 7 -12.26 0.27 -3.69
CA ALA A 7 -13.00 -0.94 -4.05
C ALA A 7 -12.23 -1.90 -4.96
N ALA A 8 -11.06 -1.48 -5.47
CA ALA A 8 -10.26 -2.31 -6.36
C ALA A 8 -9.65 -3.51 -5.61
N PRO A 9 -9.45 -4.67 -6.25
CA PRO A 9 -8.67 -5.76 -5.67
C PRO A 9 -7.23 -5.32 -5.40
N PHE A 10 -6.73 -5.53 -4.18
CA PHE A 10 -5.38 -5.14 -3.81
C PHE A 10 -4.31 -5.85 -4.65
N VAL A 11 -4.56 -7.09 -5.08
CA VAL A 11 -3.66 -7.85 -5.96
C VAL A 11 -3.38 -7.13 -7.29
N ASP A 12 -4.35 -6.40 -7.83
CA ASP A 12 -4.14 -5.65 -9.07
C ASP A 12 -3.29 -4.40 -8.83
N ILE A 13 -3.50 -3.72 -7.69
CA ILE A 13 -2.64 -2.60 -7.25
C ILE A 13 -1.22 -3.09 -7.01
N TYR A 14 -1.05 -4.22 -6.32
CA TYR A 14 0.23 -4.84 -6.06
C TYR A 14 1.00 -5.14 -7.35
N ARG A 15 0.34 -5.73 -8.35
CA ARG A 15 0.94 -5.97 -9.69
C ARG A 15 1.40 -4.68 -10.35
N LEU A 16 0.63 -3.60 -10.24
CA LEU A 16 1.01 -2.29 -10.78
C LEU A 16 2.22 -1.69 -10.04
N TYR A 17 2.28 -1.85 -8.71
CA TYR A 17 3.43 -1.45 -7.91
C TYR A 17 4.69 -2.22 -8.28
N LEU A 18 4.57 -3.55 -8.42
CA LEU A 18 5.67 -4.42 -8.85
C LEU A 18 6.20 -3.98 -10.23
N ALA A 19 5.33 -3.87 -11.23
CA ALA A 19 5.74 -3.43 -12.56
C ALA A 19 6.39 -2.03 -12.56
N LYS A 20 5.97 -1.13 -11.65
CA LYS A 20 6.58 0.21 -11.51
C LYS A 20 7.98 0.16 -10.91
N ILE A 21 8.20 -0.67 -9.88
CA ILE A 21 9.51 -0.76 -9.23
C ILE A 21 10.52 -1.57 -10.06
N GLU A 22 10.06 -2.58 -10.80
CA GLU A 22 10.89 -3.36 -11.73
C GLU A 22 11.40 -2.49 -12.88
N ARG A 23 10.56 -1.61 -13.43
CA ARG A 23 10.98 -0.57 -14.39
C ARG A 23 12.08 0.36 -13.84
N LYS A 24 12.25 0.41 -12.53
CA LYS A 24 13.30 1.17 -11.84
C LYS A 24 14.45 0.28 -11.34
N GLY A 25 14.54 -0.96 -11.81
CA GLY A 25 15.61 -1.91 -11.46
C GLY A 25 15.52 -2.46 -10.03
N ARG A 26 14.37 -2.39 -9.38
CA ARG A 26 14.14 -2.96 -8.04
C ARG A 26 13.42 -4.31 -8.15
N THR A 27 13.48 -5.09 -7.08
CA THR A 27 12.93 -6.46 -7.03
C THR A 27 11.63 -6.54 -6.24
N GLU A 28 10.84 -7.59 -6.48
CA GLU A 28 9.63 -7.88 -5.69
C GLU A 28 9.94 -7.98 -4.19
N ALA A 29 11.06 -8.61 -3.81
CA ALA A 29 11.49 -8.70 -2.42
C ALA A 29 11.65 -7.31 -1.76
N ALA A 30 12.12 -6.30 -2.50
CA ALA A 30 12.22 -4.94 -1.99
C ALA A 30 10.83 -4.28 -1.81
N LEU A 31 9.86 -4.57 -2.69
CA LEU A 31 8.48 -4.12 -2.54
C LEU A 31 7.83 -4.75 -1.31
N ARG A 32 7.94 -6.08 -1.16
CA ARG A 32 7.40 -6.82 -0.02
C ARG A 32 8.02 -6.33 1.28
N ALA A 33 9.33 -6.12 1.34
CA ALA A 33 9.99 -5.56 2.52
C ALA A 33 9.44 -4.17 2.88
N ALA A 34 9.22 -3.29 1.90
CA ALA A 34 8.65 -1.97 2.14
C ALA A 34 7.18 -2.05 2.63
N LEU A 35 6.37 -2.92 2.02
CA LEU A 35 4.99 -3.15 2.44
C LEU A 35 4.92 -3.73 3.85
N CYS A 36 5.71 -4.75 4.17
CA CYS A 36 5.76 -5.34 5.51
C CYS A 36 6.24 -4.32 6.56
N TRP A 37 7.20 -3.46 6.21
CA TRP A 37 7.68 -2.41 7.11
C TRP A 37 6.59 -1.37 7.43
N VAL A 38 5.87 -0.88 6.41
CA VAL A 38 4.84 0.14 6.64
C VAL A 38 3.56 -0.43 7.25
N THR A 39 3.16 -1.64 6.86
CA THR A 39 1.92 -2.25 7.36
C THR A 39 2.09 -3.00 8.66
N GLY A 40 3.31 -3.43 9.00
CA GLY A 40 3.58 -4.36 10.10
C GLY A 40 3.21 -5.81 9.78
N LEU A 41 2.78 -6.13 8.56
CA LEU A 41 2.45 -7.48 8.14
C LEU A 41 3.70 -8.34 7.96
N THR A 42 3.55 -9.65 8.12
CA THR A 42 4.56 -10.62 7.68
C THR A 42 4.41 -10.91 6.20
N ASP A 43 5.46 -11.40 5.54
CA ASP A 43 5.38 -11.80 4.12
C ASP A 43 4.32 -12.89 3.89
N LYS A 44 4.12 -13.79 4.87
CA LYS A 44 3.07 -14.82 4.84
C LYS A 44 1.67 -14.19 4.86
N SER A 45 1.42 -13.24 5.77
CA SER A 45 0.13 -12.55 5.86
C SER A 45 -0.14 -11.69 4.63
N LEU A 46 0.89 -11.03 4.09
CA LEU A 46 0.79 -10.29 2.84
C LEU A 46 0.41 -11.23 1.68
N GLN A 47 1.04 -12.40 1.60
CA GLN A 47 0.71 -13.39 0.58
C GLN A 47 -0.73 -13.93 0.72
N GLU A 48 -1.18 -14.21 1.95
CA GLU A 48 -2.55 -14.66 2.22
C GLU A 48 -3.59 -13.63 1.71
N LEU A 49 -3.39 -12.34 2.00
CA LEU A 49 -4.26 -11.27 1.53
C LEU A 49 -4.25 -11.11 0.00
N LEU A 50 -3.10 -11.33 -0.65
CA LEU A 50 -2.99 -11.32 -2.11
C LEU A 50 -3.73 -12.49 -2.75
N ASP A 51 -3.67 -13.68 -2.13
CA ASP A 51 -4.32 -14.90 -2.61
C ASP A 51 -5.85 -14.84 -2.37
N GLU A 52 -6.30 -14.24 -1.27
CA GLU A 52 -7.72 -14.00 -0.97
C GLU A 52 -8.35 -12.96 -1.91
N GLY A 53 -7.54 -12.10 -2.55
CA GLY A 53 -8.04 -11.08 -3.48
C GLY A 53 -8.85 -9.98 -2.80
N VAL A 54 -8.49 -9.62 -1.56
CA VAL A 54 -9.18 -8.59 -0.76
C VAL A 54 -9.18 -7.23 -1.47
N SER A 55 -10.17 -6.39 -1.17
CA SER A 55 -10.17 -5.01 -1.66
C SER A 55 -9.05 -4.18 -1.02
N VAL A 56 -8.66 -3.06 -1.63
CA VAL A 56 -7.72 -2.10 -1.03
C VAL A 56 -8.20 -1.65 0.34
N ARG A 57 -9.50 -1.35 0.48
CA ARG A 57 -10.11 -1.00 1.76
C ARG A 57 -9.89 -2.08 2.82
N ASP A 58 -10.18 -3.34 2.46
CA ASP A 58 -10.08 -4.45 3.42
C ASP A 58 -8.62 -4.78 3.76
N PHE A 59 -7.71 -4.62 2.80
CA PHE A 59 -6.27 -4.75 3.01
C PHE A 59 -5.79 -3.77 4.10
N PHE A 60 -6.07 -2.48 3.93
CA PHE A 60 -5.64 -1.45 4.89
C PHE A 60 -6.42 -1.51 6.21
N ALA A 61 -7.66 -2.00 6.22
CA ALA A 61 -8.38 -2.27 7.46
C ALA A 61 -7.77 -3.43 8.29
N THR A 62 -7.02 -4.33 7.64
CA THR A 62 -6.36 -5.47 8.30
C THR A 62 -4.91 -5.15 8.67
N ALA A 63 -4.30 -4.16 8.03
CA ALA A 63 -2.92 -3.74 8.27
C ALA A 63 -2.80 -2.94 9.59
N PRO A 64 -1.95 -3.36 10.55
CA PRO A 64 -1.72 -2.62 11.79
C PRO A 64 -1.22 -1.18 11.61
N MET A 65 -0.41 -0.94 10.57
CA MET A 65 0.19 0.38 10.24
C MET A 65 0.78 1.11 11.47
N PRO A 66 1.89 0.60 12.03
CA PRO A 66 2.49 1.18 13.22
C PRO A 66 2.77 2.68 13.06
N GLU A 67 2.35 3.47 14.05
CA GLU A 67 2.51 4.94 14.09
C GLU A 67 3.96 5.36 13.83
N GLU A 68 4.91 4.59 14.34
CA GLU A 68 6.36 4.76 14.14
C GLU A 68 6.76 4.79 12.65
N ALA A 69 6.13 3.96 11.82
CA ALA A 69 6.46 3.84 10.41
C ALA A 69 5.73 4.92 9.59
N THR A 70 4.48 5.22 9.93
CA THR A 70 3.64 6.18 9.20
C THR A 70 4.06 7.61 9.47
N GLU A 71 4.44 7.98 10.70
CA GLU A 71 4.94 9.33 11.04
C GLU A 71 6.22 9.71 10.28
N LEU A 72 7.04 8.73 9.90
CA LEU A 72 8.27 8.96 9.13
C LEU A 72 7.98 9.28 7.66
N ILE A 73 6.79 8.96 7.15
CA ILE A 73 6.41 9.16 5.76
C ILE A 73 5.81 10.55 5.61
N THR A 74 6.62 11.49 5.10
CA THR A 74 6.22 12.89 4.89
C THR A 74 6.49 13.36 3.46
N GLY A 75 5.92 14.50 3.08
CA GLY A 75 6.20 15.16 1.80
C GLY A 75 4.99 15.21 0.86
N THR A 76 5.24 15.00 -0.43
CA THR A 76 4.24 15.13 -1.51
C THR A 76 4.27 13.91 -2.40
N VAL A 77 3.11 13.31 -2.64
CA VAL A 77 2.91 12.15 -3.51
C VAL A 77 1.65 12.37 -4.34
N CYS A 78 1.62 11.90 -5.58
CA CYS A 78 0.47 12.08 -6.49
C CYS A 78 0.01 13.54 -6.68
N GLY A 79 0.89 14.52 -6.43
CA GLY A 79 0.59 15.95 -6.51
C GLY A 79 -0.09 16.54 -5.28
N VAL A 80 -0.27 15.76 -4.21
CA VAL A 80 -0.87 16.19 -2.93
C VAL A 80 0.13 16.09 -1.78
N LYS A 81 0.06 16.99 -0.79
CA LYS A 81 0.86 16.87 0.43
C LYS A 81 0.18 15.92 1.39
N LEU A 82 0.92 14.97 1.95
CA LEU A 82 0.35 13.98 2.88
C LEU A 82 -0.36 14.65 4.07
N ALA A 83 0.24 15.72 4.63
CA ALA A 83 -0.35 16.47 5.75
C ALA A 83 -1.67 17.18 5.43
N GLU A 84 -2.05 17.29 4.15
CA GLU A 84 -3.30 17.92 3.70
C GLU A 84 -4.39 16.89 3.35
N VAL A 85 -4.07 15.58 3.38
CA VAL A 85 -5.02 14.50 3.10
C VAL A 85 -5.90 14.29 4.34
N THR A 86 -7.22 14.48 4.19
CA THR A 86 -8.17 14.39 5.31
C THR A 86 -8.83 13.03 5.45
N ASP A 87 -8.83 12.22 4.40
CA ASP A 87 -9.37 10.86 4.43
C ASP A 87 -8.26 9.91 4.93
N PRO A 88 -8.43 9.26 6.10
CA PRO A 88 -7.39 8.41 6.67
C PRO A 88 -7.02 7.23 5.78
N LEU A 89 -8.01 6.60 5.14
CA LEU A 89 -7.76 5.46 4.26
C LEU A 89 -7.00 5.92 3.01
N MET A 90 -7.30 7.11 2.48
CA MET A 90 -6.55 7.67 1.36
C MET A 90 -5.14 8.13 1.74
N LEU A 91 -4.89 8.45 3.01
CA LEU A 91 -3.55 8.75 3.51
C LEU A 91 -2.70 7.47 3.59
N ASP A 92 -3.33 6.34 3.93
CA ASP A 92 -2.67 5.03 4.04
C ASP A 92 -2.32 4.40 2.67
N ILE A 93 -3.07 4.74 1.61
CA ILE A 93 -2.91 4.25 0.22
C ILE A 93 -1.75 4.92 -0.54
#